data_AF-A0A0C9ZUZ1-F1
#
_entry.id   AF-A0A0C9ZUZ1-F1
#
_cell.length_a   1.000
_cell.length_b   1.000
_cell.length_c   1.000
_cell.angle_alpha   90.00
_cell.angle_beta   90.00
_cell.angle_gamma   90.00
#
_symmetry.space_group_name_H-M   'P 1'
#
loop_
_entity.id
_entity.type
_entity.pdbx_description
1 polymer ?
#
loop_
_entity_poly.entity_id
_entity_poly.type
_entity_poly.pdbx_seq_one_letter_code
_entity_poly.pdbx_strand_id
1 'polypeptide(L)'
;DNYDIPETSMPTPTIKKLSPSAAFQTWKAIIPTLVEIFVSYLTRTMGKPVPTPPSAMSHCAQACETKTSVVICLYFDYFCSIPVYSCKCASLPQVLLHHRLFPASPSQPRMALSVKLLAFY
;
A
#
# COMPACT_ATOMS: atom_id res chain seq x y z
N ASP A 1 38.04 34.88 -15.70
CA ASP A 1 37.57 33.50 -15.55
C ASP A 1 36.28 33.46 -14.75
N ASN A 2 35.16 33.55 -15.49
CA ASN A 2 33.81 33.48 -14.95
C ASN A 2 33.33 32.03 -15.11
N TYR A 3 33.25 31.27 -14.03
CA TYR A 3 32.75 29.90 -14.06
C TYR A 3 31.25 29.91 -13.77
N ASP A 4 30.45 29.88 -14.83
CA ASP A 4 29.02 29.56 -14.76
C ASP A 4 28.86 28.07 -14.45
N ILE A 5 28.30 27.76 -13.26
CA ILE A 5 27.88 26.40 -12.89
C ILE A 5 26.44 26.21 -13.41
N PRO A 6 26.15 25.20 -14.24
CA PRO A 6 24.78 24.94 -14.68
C PRO A 6 23.98 24.31 -13.52
N GLU A 7 23.03 25.05 -12.96
CA GLU A 7 21.99 24.51 -12.08
C GLU A 7 21.15 23.47 -12.85
N THR A 8 21.48 22.20 -12.64
CA THR A 8 20.65 21.09 -13.11
C THR A 8 19.42 21.01 -12.20
N SER A 9 18.31 21.61 -12.65
CA SER A 9 17.02 21.49 -12.00
C SER A 9 16.49 20.05 -12.13
N MET A 10 16.43 19.35 -11.01
CA MET A 10 15.76 18.05 -10.90
C MET A 10 14.24 18.23 -11.06
N PRO A 11 13.54 17.39 -11.85
CA PRO A 11 12.09 17.49 -11.97
C PRO A 11 11.43 17.06 -10.64
N THR A 12 10.77 18.02 -10.00
CA THR A 12 9.94 17.80 -8.82
C THR A 12 8.80 16.84 -9.17
N PRO A 13 8.63 15.69 -8.49
CA PRO A 13 7.56 14.76 -8.81
C PRO A 13 6.21 15.40 -8.49
N THR A 14 5.48 15.80 -9.54
CA THR A 14 4.13 16.35 -9.43
C THR A 14 3.19 15.24 -8.96
N ILE A 15 2.85 15.24 -7.68
CA ILE A 15 1.85 14.31 -7.12
C ILE A 15 0.49 14.74 -7.71
N LYS A 16 0.04 14.03 -8.76
CA LYS A 16 -1.29 14.24 -9.33
C LYS A 16 -2.33 13.73 -8.35
N LYS A 17 -2.90 14.63 -7.54
CA LYS A 17 -4.07 14.35 -6.71
C LYS A 17 -5.22 13.99 -7.65
N LEU A 18 -5.78 12.78 -7.53
CA LEU A 18 -6.94 12.39 -8.33
C LEU A 18 -8.14 13.25 -7.94
N SER A 19 -8.97 13.61 -8.93
CA SER A 19 -10.29 14.16 -8.65
C SER A 19 -11.12 13.15 -7.86
N PRO A 20 -12.12 13.57 -7.06
CA PRO A 20 -13.00 12.66 -6.35
C PRO A 20 -13.67 11.62 -7.26
N SER A 21 -14.10 12.04 -8.46
CA SER A 21 -14.69 11.14 -9.45
C SER A 21 -13.70 10.09 -9.94
N ALA A 22 -12.45 10.47 -10.22
CA ALA A 22 -11.42 9.54 -10.66
C ALA A 22 -10.97 8.58 -9.55
N ALA A 23 -10.89 9.06 -8.30
CA ALA A 23 -10.62 8.22 -7.14
C ALA A 23 -11.73 7.17 -6.94
N PHE A 24 -13.00 7.57 -7.05
CA PHE A 24 -14.13 6.66 -6.97
C PHE A 24 -14.09 5.58 -8.06
N GLN A 25 -13.83 5.95 -9.32
CA GLN A 25 -13.72 4.97 -10.40
C GLN A 25 -12.54 4.01 -10.19
N THR A 26 -11.41 4.51 -9.70
CA THR A 26 -10.26 3.65 -9.37
C THR A 26 -10.63 2.67 -8.25
N TRP A 27 -11.32 3.12 -7.20
CA TRP A 27 -11.82 2.23 -6.16
C TRP A 27 -12.76 1.18 -6.71
N LYS A 28 -13.71 1.57 -7.56
CA LYS A 28 -14.67 0.64 -8.20
C LYS A 28 -13.96 -0.47 -8.98
N ALA A 29 -12.81 -0.18 -9.58
CA ALA A 29 -11.99 -1.17 -10.27
C ALA A 29 -11.15 -2.05 -9.31
N ILE A 30 -10.64 -1.48 -8.22
CA ILE A 30 -9.72 -2.18 -7.30
C ILE A 30 -10.44 -3.06 -6.29
N ILE A 31 -11.56 -2.60 -5.71
CA ILE A 31 -12.28 -3.34 -4.66
C ILE A 31 -12.58 -4.79 -5.07
N PRO A 32 -13.07 -5.09 -6.29
CA PRO A 32 -13.30 -6.49 -6.70
C PRO A 32 -12.04 -7.37 -6.60
N THR A 33 -10.86 -6.83 -6.92
CA THR A 33 -9.58 -7.57 -6.86
C THR A 33 -9.11 -7.87 -5.42
N LEU A 34 -9.72 -7.22 -4.43
CA LEU A 34 -9.38 -7.35 -3.01
C LEU A 34 -10.28 -8.33 -2.26
N VAL A 35 -11.45 -8.68 -2.81
CA VAL A 35 -12.46 -9.49 -2.13
C VAL A 35 -11.91 -10.87 -1.75
N GLU A 36 -11.33 -11.61 -2.71
CA GLU A 36 -10.79 -12.95 -2.43
C GLU A 36 -9.64 -12.91 -1.43
N ILE A 37 -8.79 -11.88 -1.51
CA ILE A 37 -7.68 -11.68 -0.56
C ILE A 37 -8.23 -11.43 0.84
N PHE A 38 -9.29 -10.64 0.96
CA PHE A 38 -9.96 -10.36 2.22
C PHE A 38 -10.58 -11.63 2.83
N VAL A 39 -11.31 -12.42 2.03
CA VAL A 39 -11.90 -13.69 2.48
C VAL A 39 -10.81 -14.66 2.94
N SER A 40 -9.73 -14.79 2.16
CA SER A 40 -8.55 -15.60 2.52
C SER A 40 -7.86 -15.10 3.79
N TYR A 41 -7.81 -13.79 4.01
CA TYR A 41 -7.32 -13.21 5.25
C TYR A 41 -8.21 -13.64 6.43
N LEU A 42 -9.53 -13.44 6.34
CA LEU A 42 -10.46 -13.75 7.42
C LEU A 42 -10.36 -15.22 7.85
N THR A 43 -10.34 -16.14 6.89
CA THR A 43 -10.19 -17.58 7.18
C THR A 43 -8.86 -17.90 7.86
N ARG A 44 -7.76 -17.29 7.41
CA ARG A 44 -6.43 -17.51 7.99
C ARG A 44 -6.27 -16.93 9.39
N THR A 45 -6.98 -15.86 9.73
CA THR A 45 -6.77 -15.12 10.99
C THR A 45 -7.88 -15.27 12.02
N MET A 46 -8.98 -15.93 11.68
CA MET A 46 -10.08 -16.21 12.61
C MET A 46 -9.56 -16.91 13.86
N GLY A 47 -9.85 -16.33 15.04
CA GLY A 47 -9.45 -16.88 16.33
C GLY A 47 -7.95 -16.80 16.64
N LYS A 48 -7.13 -16.17 15.78
CA LYS A 48 -5.68 -16.07 15.99
C LYS A 48 -5.26 -14.72 16.57
N PRO A 49 -4.19 -14.66 17.37
CA PRO A 49 -3.59 -13.40 17.80
C PRO A 49 -3.16 -12.52 16.62
N VAL A 50 -3.08 -11.22 16.87
CA VAL A 50 -2.51 -10.27 15.92
C VAL A 50 -1.00 -10.41 15.98
N PRO A 51 -0.31 -10.76 14.87
CA PRO A 51 1.13 -10.83 14.83
C PRO A 51 1.72 -9.42 14.88
N THR A 52 2.98 -9.35 15.29
CA THR A 52 3.78 -8.15 15.13
C THR A 52 3.91 -7.79 13.64
N PRO A 53 3.94 -6.50 13.29
CA PRO A 53 4.18 -6.08 11.92
C PRO A 53 5.53 -6.59 11.41
N PRO A 54 5.59 -7.04 10.16
CA PRO A 54 6.86 -7.43 9.57
C PRO A 54 7.72 -6.18 9.30
N SER A 55 9.04 -6.36 9.23
CA SER A 55 9.98 -5.30 8.82
C SER A 55 9.81 -4.89 7.35
N ALA A 56 9.23 -5.76 6.51
CA ALA A 56 8.87 -5.49 5.13
C ALA A 56 7.72 -6.39 4.65
N MET A 57 6.98 -5.93 3.65
CA MET A 57 5.82 -6.64 3.10
C MET A 57 6.01 -6.97 1.62
N SER A 58 5.77 -8.22 1.24
CA SER A 58 5.70 -8.65 -0.15
C SER A 58 4.64 -9.74 -0.29
N HIS A 59 4.11 -9.90 -1.50
CA HIS A 59 3.27 -11.03 -1.85
C HIS A 59 3.50 -11.37 -3.31
N CYS A 60 4.47 -12.22 -3.60
CA CYS A 60 4.67 -12.78 -4.93
C CYS A 60 5.29 -14.17 -4.78
N ALA A 61 4.75 -15.16 -5.49
CA ALA A 61 5.30 -16.52 -5.50
C ALA A 61 6.38 -16.72 -6.58
N GLN A 62 6.72 -15.67 -7.32
CA GLN A 62 7.57 -15.70 -8.51
C GLN A 62 8.72 -14.70 -8.35
N ALA A 63 9.83 -14.89 -9.07
CA ALA A 63 10.95 -13.96 -9.12
C ALA A 63 10.64 -12.75 -10.04
N CYS A 64 9.58 -12.01 -9.72
CA CYS A 64 9.20 -10.81 -10.47
C CYS A 64 10.07 -9.61 -10.11
N GLU A 65 10.28 -8.70 -11.07
CA GLU A 65 10.79 -7.36 -10.77
C GLU A 65 9.81 -6.63 -9.85
N THR A 66 10.34 -6.04 -8.77
CA THR A 66 9.54 -5.42 -7.72
C THR A 66 9.70 -3.91 -7.69
N LYS A 67 8.57 -3.21 -7.54
CA LYS A 67 8.51 -1.80 -7.18
C LYS A 67 8.35 -1.66 -5.67
N THR A 68 9.26 -0.92 -5.04
CA THR A 68 9.22 -0.61 -3.60
C THR A 68 8.38 0.65 -3.34
N SER A 69 7.57 0.64 -2.29
CA SER A 69 6.85 1.80 -1.78
C SER A 69 6.88 1.78 -0.26
N VAL A 70 7.23 2.90 0.37
CA VAL A 70 7.17 3.02 1.84
C VAL A 70 5.78 3.51 2.22
N VAL A 71 5.10 2.75 3.08
CA VAL A 71 3.72 3.02 3.50
C VAL A 71 3.68 3.22 5.01
N ILE A 72 3.05 4.31 5.45
CA ILE A 72 2.75 4.55 6.86
C ILE A 72 1.55 3.69 7.24
N CYS A 73 1.77 2.73 8.14
CA CYS A 73 0.77 1.79 8.59
C CYS A 73 0.25 2.21 9.95
N LEU A 74 -1.06 2.42 10.06
CA LEU A 74 -1.76 2.73 11.30
C LEU A 74 -2.30 1.43 11.92
N TYR A 75 -1.76 1.06 13.07
CA TYR A 75 -2.25 -0.04 13.92
C TYR A 75 -3.09 0.53 15.08
N PHE A 76 -3.46 -0.30 16.04
CA PHE A 76 -4.37 0.13 17.12
C PHE A 76 -3.73 1.16 18.06
N ASP A 77 -2.44 0.99 18.36
CA ASP A 77 -1.70 1.70 19.40
C ASP A 77 -0.44 2.42 18.90
N TYR A 78 -0.07 2.24 17.63
CA TYR A 78 1.09 2.89 17.03
C TYR A 78 1.00 3.02 15.51
N PHE A 79 1.95 3.78 14.96
CA PHE A 79 2.19 3.94 13.53
C PHE A 79 3.60 3.47 13.21
N CYS A 80 3.80 2.87 12.04
CA CYS A 80 5.15 2.57 11.56
C CYS A 80 5.25 2.66 10.03
N SER A 81 6.42 3.03 9.52
CA SER A 81 6.72 3.05 8.10
C SER A 81 7.28 1.71 7.65
N ILE A 82 6.58 1.01 6.76
CA ILE A 82 7.00 -0.32 6.28
C ILE A 82 7.26 -0.25 4.77
N PRO A 83 8.41 -0.77 4.28
CA PRO A 83 8.64 -0.97 2.86
C PRO A 83 7.76 -2.09 2.33
N VAL A 84 7.07 -1.82 1.22
CA VAL A 84 6.15 -2.73 0.55
C VAL A 84 6.61 -2.96 -0.87
N TYR A 85 6.83 -4.23 -1.20
CA TYR A 85 7.23 -4.68 -2.53
C TYR A 85 6.01 -5.16 -3.29
N SER A 86 5.73 -4.47 -4.40
CA SER A 86 4.65 -4.78 -5.33
C SER A 86 5.22 -5.19 -6.68
N CYS A 87 4.47 -5.96 -7.45
CA CYS A 87 4.88 -6.38 -8.79
C CYS A 87 3.65 -6.56 -9.69
N LYS A 88 3.86 -7.00 -10.93
CA LYS A 88 2.77 -7.29 -11.87
C LYS A 88 1.78 -8.36 -11.38
N CYS A 89 2.20 -9.26 -10.50
CA CYS A 89 1.37 -10.34 -9.95
C CYS A 89 0.57 -9.92 -8.71
N ALA A 90 1.04 -8.90 -7.99
CA ALA A 90 0.38 -8.40 -6.80
C ALA A 90 0.61 -6.90 -6.69
N SER A 91 -0.46 -6.15 -6.91
CA SER A 91 -0.47 -4.71 -6.76
C SER A 91 -0.27 -4.30 -5.31
N LEU A 92 0.15 -3.05 -5.08
CA LEU A 92 0.37 -2.51 -3.74
C LEU A 92 -0.87 -2.65 -2.82
N PRO A 93 -2.11 -2.33 -3.27
CA PRO A 93 -3.34 -2.61 -2.48
C PRO A 93 -3.50 -4.08 -2.08
N GLN A 94 -3.19 -5.01 -2.98
CA GLN A 94 -3.32 -6.45 -2.74
C GLN A 94 -2.29 -6.94 -1.71
N VAL A 95 -1.04 -6.46 -1.81
CA VAL A 95 0.01 -6.78 -0.83
C VAL A 95 -0.38 -6.24 0.55
N LEU A 96 -0.82 -4.98 0.64
CA LEU A 96 -1.26 -4.39 1.90
C LEU A 96 -2.38 -5.22 2.54
N LEU A 97 -3.39 -5.61 1.77
CA LEU A 97 -4.52 -6.36 2.30
C LEU A 97 -4.14 -7.78 2.71
N HIS A 98 -3.24 -8.43 1.97
CA HIS A 98 -2.66 -9.71 2.37
C HIS A 98 -2.00 -9.63 3.74
N HIS A 99 -1.38 -8.49 4.05
CA HIS A 99 -0.76 -8.17 5.33
C HIS A 99 -1.70 -7.41 6.29
N ARG A 100 -3.02 -7.57 6.12
CA ARG A 100 -4.06 -7.10 7.05
C ARG A 100 -4.18 -5.59 7.16
N LEU A 101 -3.76 -4.87 6.12
CA LEU A 101 -3.82 -3.42 6.02
C LEU A 101 -4.72 -3.02 4.84
N PHE A 102 -5.69 -2.16 5.09
CA PHE A 102 -6.52 -1.58 4.04
C PHE A 102 -5.89 -0.27 3.54
N PRO A 103 -5.66 -0.10 2.22
CA PRO A 103 -5.06 1.11 1.68
C PRO A 103 -5.96 2.32 1.87
N ALA A 104 -5.40 3.49 2.21
CA ALA A 104 -6.17 4.74 2.30
C ALA A 104 -6.40 5.43 0.94
N SER A 105 -5.77 4.91 -0.12
CA SER A 105 -5.89 5.43 -1.49
C SER A 105 -5.77 4.27 -2.48
N PRO A 106 -6.54 4.27 -3.59
CA PRO A 106 -6.59 3.14 -4.50
C PRO A 106 -5.34 3.06 -5.39
N SER A 107 -4.81 4.18 -5.86
CA SER A 107 -3.73 4.23 -6.86
C SER A 107 -2.34 4.39 -6.26
N GLN A 108 -2.22 5.16 -5.17
CA GLN A 108 -0.94 5.44 -4.53
C GLN A 108 -1.12 5.54 -3.00
N PRO A 109 -1.41 4.42 -2.32
CA PRO A 109 -1.50 4.39 -0.88
C PRO A 109 -0.14 4.73 -0.26
N ARG A 110 -0.06 5.92 0.36
CA ARG A 110 1.04 6.29 1.27
C ARG A 110 0.72 5.99 2.73
N MET A 111 -0.56 5.70 3.00
CA MET A 111 -1.06 5.27 4.28
C MET A 111 -1.93 4.03 4.09
N ALA A 112 -1.92 3.16 5.09
CA ALA A 112 -2.82 2.02 5.19
C ALA A 112 -3.24 1.82 6.66
N LEU A 113 -4.46 1.34 6.87
CA LEU A 113 -5.05 1.16 8.19
C LEU A 113 -5.18 -0.33 8.47
N SER A 114 -4.90 -0.76 9.70
CA SER A 114 -5.16 -2.12 10.12
C SER A 114 -6.63 -2.46 9.89
N VAL A 115 -6.89 -3.58 9.19
CA VAL A 115 -8.24 -4.10 8.99
C VAL A 115 -8.93 -4.35 10.33
N LYS A 116 -8.17 -4.79 11.34
CA LYS A 116 -8.71 -4.98 12.69
C LYS A 116 -9.13 -3.66 13.33
N LEU A 117 -8.37 -2.57 13.10
CA LEU A 117 -8.74 -1.24 13.57
C LEU A 117 -10.04 -0.77 12.89
N LEU A 118 -10.16 -0.98 11.58
CA LEU A 118 -11.36 -0.62 10.82
C LEU A 118 -12.60 -1.39 11.29
N ALA A 119 -12.46 -2.66 11.70
CA ALA A 119 -13.58 -3.48 12.16
C ALA A 119 -14.23 -2.99 13.48
N PHE A 120 -13.66 -2.00 14.17
CA PHE A 120 -14.27 -1.36 15.34
C PHE A 120 -15.31 -0.27 14.98
N TYR A 121 -15.43 0.10 13.69
CA TYR A 121 -16.34 1.14 13.18
C TYR A 121 -17.21 0.59 12.06
#